data_AF-A0A9E4XKE4-F1
#
_entry.id   AF-A0A9E4XKE4-F1
#
_cell.length_a   1.000
_cell.length_b   1.000
_cell.length_c   1.000
_cell.angle_alpha   90.00
_cell.angle_beta   90.00
_cell.angle_gamma   90.00
#
_symmetry.space_group_name_H-M   'P 1'
#
loop_
_entity.id
_entity.type
_entity.pdbx_description
1 polymer ?
#
loop_
_entity_poly.entity_id
_entity_poly.type
_entity_poly.pdbx_seq_one_letter_code
_entity_poly.pdbx_strand_id
1 'polypeptide(L)'
;ARRFLRRLLDTAGEKPLRMTTDKHPAYTKAIRWIVGRKVLHRQNQYLNNRMEQSHRPIKQRYYPMRFCQDSAPRQNTSSLTSRGEFHVLPTPPVYV
;
A
#
# COMPACT_ATOMS: atom_id res chain seq x y z
N ALA A 1 -10.90 0.64 -14.06
CA ALA A 1 -9.94 0.46 -15.18
C ALA A 1 -9.84 1.66 -16.11
N ARG A 2 -10.93 2.12 -16.76
CA ARG A 2 -10.84 3.17 -17.81
C ARG A 2 -10.26 4.52 -17.35
N ARG A 3 -10.75 5.06 -16.23
CA ARG A 3 -10.25 6.34 -15.67
C ARG A 3 -8.76 6.28 -15.33
N PHE A 4 -8.32 5.15 -14.77
CA PHE A 4 -6.92 4.89 -14.47
C PHE A 4 -6.05 4.87 -15.74
N LEU A 5 -6.49 4.13 -16.76
CA LEU A 5 -5.78 4.05 -18.05
C LEU A 5 -5.67 5.40 -18.76
N ARG A 6 -6.71 6.24 -18.71
CA ARG A 6 -6.63 7.60 -19.26
C ARG A 6 -5.57 8.43 -18.55
N ARG A 7 -5.64 8.51 -17.22
CA ARG A 7 -4.63 9.22 -16.42
C ARG A 7 -3.22 8.69 -16.67
N LEU A 8 -3.07 7.37 -16.81
CA LEU A 8 -1.78 6.76 -17.09
C LEU A 8 -1.21 7.21 -18.45
N LEU A 9 -2.03 7.29 -19.49
CA LEU A 9 -1.61 7.80 -20.79
C LEU A 9 -1.34 9.31 -20.78
N ASP A 10 -2.16 10.08 -20.06
CA ASP A 10 -1.97 11.52 -19.91
C ASP A 10 -0.62 11.81 -19.22
N THR A 11 -0.27 11.05 -18.18
CA THR A 11 1.04 11.15 -17.51
C THR A 11 2.18 10.63 -18.37
N ALA A 12 1.95 9.58 -19.17
CA ALA A 12 2.98 9.02 -20.04
C ALA A 12 3.24 9.85 -21.30
N GLY A 13 2.32 10.75 -21.68
CA GLY A 13 2.41 11.63 -22.85
C GLY A 13 2.20 10.92 -24.20
N GLU A 14 2.43 9.60 -24.26
CA GLU A 14 2.34 8.82 -25.49
C GLU A 14 1.61 7.49 -25.32
N LYS A 15 1.11 6.95 -26.44
CA LYS A 15 0.45 5.64 -26.47
C LYS A 15 1.51 4.54 -26.62
N PRO A 16 1.63 3.62 -25.65
CA PRO A 16 2.62 2.56 -25.73
C PRO A 16 2.27 1.53 -26.81
N LEU A 17 3.28 1.05 -27.54
CA LEU A 17 3.14 -0.05 -28.50
C LEU A 17 2.86 -1.40 -27.82
N ARG A 18 3.30 -1.55 -26.57
CA ARG A 18 3.18 -2.75 -25.75
C ARG A 18 2.69 -2.38 -24.36
N MET A 19 1.70 -3.12 -23.87
CA MET A 19 1.20 -2.94 -22.51
C MET A 19 1.13 -4.29 -21.80
N THR A 20 1.74 -4.35 -20.62
CA THR A 20 1.66 -5.52 -19.74
C THR A 20 0.72 -5.18 -18.60
N THR A 21 -0.32 -5.99 -18.39
CA THR A 21 -1.19 -5.84 -17.22
C THR A 21 -1.50 -7.21 -16.63
N ASP A 22 -2.07 -7.19 -15.43
CA ASP A 22 -2.69 -8.34 -14.80
C ASP A 22 -3.82 -8.96 -15.67
N LYS A 23 -4.22 -10.19 -15.33
CA LYS A 23 -5.17 -11.03 -16.06
C LYS A 23 -6.64 -10.61 -15.89
N HIS A 24 -6.93 -9.50 -15.21
CA HIS A 24 -8.29 -9.07 -14.93
C HIS A 24 -9.03 -8.61 -16.21
N PRO A 25 -10.23 -9.13 -16.47
CA PRO A 25 -10.95 -8.92 -17.75
C PRO A 25 -11.33 -7.46 -18.03
N ALA A 26 -11.44 -6.64 -16.98
CA ALA A 26 -11.68 -5.20 -17.12
C ALA A 26 -10.57 -4.46 -17.88
N TYR A 27 -9.31 -4.92 -17.79
CA TYR A 27 -8.20 -4.29 -18.50
C TYR A 27 -8.27 -4.55 -19.99
N THR A 28 -8.55 -5.77 -20.42
CA THR A 28 -8.66 -6.12 -21.85
C THR A 28 -9.70 -5.24 -22.55
N LYS A 29 -10.87 -5.04 -21.94
CA LYS A 29 -11.91 -4.14 -22.47
C LYS A 29 -11.47 -2.69 -22.47
N ALA A 30 -10.84 -2.22 -21.39
CA ALA A 30 -10.41 -0.83 -21.27
C ALA A 30 -9.26 -0.47 -22.23
N ILE A 31 -8.28 -1.36 -22.42
CA ILE A 31 -7.16 -1.18 -23.35
C ILE A 31 -7.67 -1.08 -24.78
N ARG A 32 -8.57 -2.00 -25.17
CA ARG A 32 -9.19 -1.97 -26.50
C ARG A 32 -9.94 -0.66 -26.78
N TRP A 33 -10.62 -0.11 -25.78
CA TRP A 33 -11.40 1.12 -25.92
C TRP A 33 -10.55 2.40 -25.92
N ILE A 34 -9.46 2.44 -25.15
CA ILE A 34 -8.69 3.68 -24.93
C ILE A 34 -7.42 3.71 -25.81
N VAL A 35 -6.66 2.61 -25.81
CA VAL A 35 -5.37 2.54 -26.51
C VAL A 35 -5.54 2.04 -27.94
N GLY A 36 -6.52 1.15 -28.16
CA GLY A 36 -6.88 0.61 -29.46
C GLY A 36 -6.39 -0.81 -29.68
N ARG A 37 -6.75 -1.39 -30.83
CA ARG A 37 -6.53 -2.81 -31.14
C ARG A 37 -5.11 -3.14 -31.61
N LYS A 38 -4.31 -2.12 -31.97
CA LYS A 38 -2.93 -2.26 -32.45
C LYS A 38 -1.90 -2.49 -31.33
N VAL A 39 -2.29 -2.26 -30.07
CA VAL A 39 -1.37 -2.45 -28.94
C VAL A 39 -1.24 -3.92 -28.58
N LEU A 40 0.00 -4.38 -28.47
CA LEU A 40 0.31 -5.72 -28.02
C LEU A 40 0.09 -5.81 -26.51
N HIS A 41 -1.04 -6.38 -26.12
CA HIS A 41 -1.39 -6.62 -24.73
C HIS A 41 -0.81 -7.95 -24.26
N ARG A 42 -0.03 -7.93 -23.17
CA ARG A 42 0.56 -9.12 -22.55
C ARG A 42 0.04 -9.30 -21.12
N GLN A 43 -0.18 -10.55 -20.72
CA GLN A 43 -0.66 -10.92 -19.39
C GLN A 43 0.22 -11.99 -18.72
N ASN A 44 1.52 -12.01 -19.07
CA ASN A 44 2.46 -12.97 -18.51
C ASN A 44 2.75 -12.64 -17.03
N GLN A 45 2.59 -13.65 -16.17
CA GLN A 45 2.82 -13.57 -14.73
C GLN A 45 4.22 -13.04 -14.38
N TYR A 46 5.27 -13.51 -15.06
CA TYR A 46 6.64 -13.10 -14.76
C TYR A 46 6.91 -11.63 -15.08
N LEU A 47 6.26 -11.09 -16.12
CA LEU A 47 6.36 -9.67 -16.44
C LEU A 47 5.59 -8.80 -15.44
N ASN A 48 4.50 -9.33 -14.87
CA ASN A 48 3.74 -8.63 -13.85
C ASN A 48 4.51 -8.55 -12.51
N ASN A 49 5.39 -9.52 -12.21
CA ASN A 49 6.20 -9.51 -11.00
C ASN A 49 7.06 -8.25 -10.87
N ARG A 50 7.58 -7.70 -11.98
CA ARG A 50 8.34 -6.43 -11.98
C ARG A 50 7.47 -5.25 -11.54
N MET A 51 6.22 -5.20 -12.03
CA MET A 51 5.26 -4.18 -11.60
C MET A 51 4.91 -4.34 -10.12
N GLU A 52 4.67 -5.57 -9.65
CA GLU A 52 4.39 -5.80 -8.24
C GLU A 52 5.57 -5.51 -7.32
N GLN A 53 6.79 -5.71 -7.80
CA GLN A 53 7.99 -5.32 -7.08
C GLN A 53 8.12 -3.80 -6.99
N SER A 54 7.80 -3.08 -8.06
CA SER A 54 7.78 -1.60 -8.06
C SER A 54 6.75 -1.02 -7.08
N HIS A 55 5.73 -1.79 -6.70
CA HIS A 55 4.75 -1.38 -5.70
C HIS A 55 5.26 -1.51 -4.25
N ARG A 56 6.35 -2.25 -3.98
CA ARG A 56 6.82 -2.47 -2.61
C ARG A 56 7.20 -1.20 -1.85
N PRO A 57 7.93 -0.23 -2.43
CA PRO A 57 8.28 1.02 -1.73
C PRO A 57 7.04 1.82 -1.32
N ILE A 58 6.02 1.87 -2.18
CA ILE A 58 4.76 2.57 -1.89
C ILE A 58 4.00 1.86 -0.77
N LYS A 59 3.93 0.51 -0.81
CA LYS A 59 3.29 -0.28 0.25
C LYS A 59 4.01 -0.10 1.58
N GLN A 60 5.34 -0.10 1.60
CA GLN A 60 6.15 0.14 2.81
C GLN A 60 5.89 1.49 3.45
N ARG A 61 5.69 2.56 2.66
CA ARG A 61 5.32 3.87 3.22
C ARG A 61 3.92 3.87 3.85
N TYR A 62 3.00 3.07 3.31
CA TYR A 62 1.62 3.04 3.78
C TYR A 62 1.41 2.11 4.98
N TYR A 63 2.15 1.00 5.08
CA TYR A 63 1.99 0.01 6.14
C TYR A 63 2.06 0.56 7.58
N PRO A 64 2.99 1.48 7.93
CA PRO A 64 3.07 2.05 9.28
C PRO A 64 1.78 2.78 9.69
N MET A 65 1.16 3.49 8.75
CA MET A 65 -0.09 4.22 9.01
C MET A 65 -1.28 3.29 9.23
N ARG A 66 -1.30 2.08 8.63
CA ARG A 66 -2.34 1.09 8.91
C ARG A 66 -2.29 0.58 10.37
N PHE A 67 -1.08 0.42 10.92
CA PHE A 67 -0.87 -0.13 12.26
C PHE A 67 -1.03 0.92 13.38
N CYS A 68 -0.96 2.20 13.02
CA CYS A 68 -1.23 3.31 13.95
C CYS A 68 -2.72 3.44 14.31
N GLN A 69 -3.62 2.90 13.48
CA GLN A 69 -5.06 2.90 13.77
C GLN A 69 -5.43 1.87 14.87
N ASP A 70 -4.69 0.76 14.94
CA ASP A 70 -4.90 -0.34 15.91
C ASP A 70 -4.18 -0.11 17.24
N SER A 71 -3.34 0.92 17.33
CA SER A 71 -2.68 1.36 18.57
C SER A 71 -3.46 2.48 19.24
N ALA A 72 -4.77 2.34 19.38
CA ALA A 72 -5.48 3.08 20.39
C ALA A 72 -4.91 2.64 21.76
N PRO A 73 -4.47 3.55 22.64
CA PRO A 73 -4.08 3.16 23.99
C PRO A 73 -5.31 2.52 24.63
N ARG A 74 -5.19 1.24 24.99
CA ARG A 74 -6.18 0.56 25.82
C ARG A 74 -6.26 1.38 27.11
N GLN A 75 -7.34 2.14 27.28
CA GLN A 75 -7.60 2.84 28.53
C GLN A 75 -7.82 1.75 29.59
N ASN A 76 -6.76 1.41 30.33
CA ASN A 76 -6.89 0.65 31.55
C ASN A 76 -7.56 1.60 32.55
N THR A 77 -8.88 1.53 32.68
CA THR A 77 -9.59 2.16 33.80
C THR A 77 -9.22 1.38 35.06
N SER A 78 -8.16 1.80 35.73
CA SER A 78 -7.87 1.39 37.10
C SER A 78 -8.96 1.97 38.00
N SER A 79 -9.92 1.13 38.39
CA SER A 79 -10.80 1.45 39.51
C SER A 79 -9.96 1.54 40.77
N LEU A 80 -9.90 2.74 41.33
CA LEU A 80 -9.31 3.04 42.62
C LEU A 80 -10.05 2.21 43.69
N THR A 81 -9.46 1.10 44.13
CA THR A 81 -9.82 0.48 45.40
C THR A 81 -8.64 0.65 46.34
N SER A 82 -8.86 1.49 47.34
CA SER A 82 -8.00 1.73 48.48
C SER A 82 -7.48 0.42 49.08
N ARG A 83 -6.17 0.17 49.06
CA ARG A 83 -5.34 -0.35 50.17
C ARG A 83 -3.87 -0.12 49.83
N GLY A 84 -3.12 0.45 50.77
CA GLY A 84 -1.80 1.00 50.53
C GLY A 84 -0.69 -0.03 50.30
N GLU A 85 0.30 0.38 49.51
CA GLU A 85 1.67 -0.10 49.58
C GLU A 85 2.59 0.90 48.86
N PHE A 86 3.49 1.55 49.60
CA PHE A 86 4.56 2.37 49.05
C PHE A 86 5.66 1.43 48.52
N HIS A 87 5.71 1.22 47.20
CA HIS A 87 6.89 0.64 46.55
C HIS A 87 7.74 1.76 45.96
N VAL A 88 8.95 1.90 46.50
CA VAL A 88 10.00 2.83 46.07
C VAL A 88 10.41 2.46 44.64
N LEU A 89 10.31 3.39 43.70
CA LEU A 89 10.81 3.17 42.34
C LEU A 89 12.34 3.11 42.36
N PRO A 90 13.00 2.13 41.72
CA PRO A 90 14.44 2.16 41.56
C PRO A 90 14.83 3.32 40.62
N THR A 91 15.76 4.15 41.08
CA THR A 91 16.36 5.23 40.28
C THR A 91 17.06 4.66 39.04
N PRO A 92 16.94 5.30 37.86
CA PRO A 92 17.65 4.84 36.67
C PRO A 92 19.17 5.05 36.81
N PRO A 93 20.02 4.17 36.24
CA PRO A 93 21.47 4.38 36.26
C PRO A 93 21.83 5.59 35.39
N VAL A 94 22.71 6.44 35.94
CA VAL A 94 23.35 7.53 35.21
C VAL A 94 24.40 6.89 34.29
N TYR A 95 24.21 7.00 32.98
CA TYR A 95 25.25 6.65 32.01
C TYR A 95 26.22 7.83 31.91
N VAL A 96 27.51 7.56 32.16
CA VAL A 96 28.64 8.48 31.90
C VAL A 96 29.01 8.40 30.43
#